data_AF-A0A9D4BVD8-F1
#
_entry.id   AF-A0A9D4BVD8-F1
#
_cell.length_a   1.000
_cell.length_b   1.000
_cell.length_c   1.000
_cell.angle_alpha   90.00
_cell.angle_beta   90.00
_cell.angle_gamma   90.00
#
_symmetry.space_group_name_H-M   'P 1'
#
loop_
_entity.id
_entity.type
_entity.pdbx_description
1 polymer ?
#
loop_
_entity_poly.entity_id
_entity_poly.type
_entity_poly.pdbx_seq_one_letter_code
_entity_poly.pdbx_strand_id
1 'polypeptide(L)'
;MCFYCALRRAEVAYLLYQPNLQYCALRRAEVAYLLYKSNLQYCALRRAEVAYLLYKPNLQYCALRRAEVAHLLYQPNLQYCALRRAEVAYLLYQPNLQYCALRRAEVAYLLYQPNLQYSALRRAEVAYLLYQSNLQYCAQRRAEVAYLLYQPNLQYSALRRAEVAYLLYQSNLQYCAQRRAEVAFLLYQPNLQYRALRRAEVAYVLYQPNLQLYTRLIQ
;
A
#
# COMPACT_ATOMS: atom_id res chain seq x y z
N MET A 1 -0.38 -22.12 22.22
CA MET A 1 0.25 -21.27 23.26
C MET A 1 0.03 -19.82 22.87
N CYS A 2 -0.75 -19.06 23.64
CA CYS A 2 -1.00 -17.63 23.35
C CYS A 2 0.14 -16.82 23.95
N PHE A 3 0.86 -16.09 23.10
CA PHE A 3 1.94 -15.23 23.53
C PHE A 3 1.46 -13.77 23.54
N TYR A 4 1.51 -13.14 24.71
CA TYR A 4 1.52 -11.69 24.85
C TYR A 4 2.98 -11.26 24.84
N CYS A 5 3.38 -10.49 23.83
CA CYS A 5 4.72 -9.95 23.73
C CYS A 5 4.66 -8.44 23.97
N ALA A 6 5.31 -7.97 25.03
CA ALA A 6 5.46 -6.55 25.30
C ALA A 6 6.94 -6.25 25.53
N LEU A 7 7.59 -5.62 24.55
CA LEU A 7 8.99 -5.24 24.66
C LEU A 7 9.14 -3.73 24.78
N ARG A 8 10.07 -3.34 25.65
CA ARG A 8 10.42 -1.95 25.88
C ARG A 8 11.91 -1.83 26.05
N ARG A 9 12.58 -1.00 25.24
CA ARG A 9 14.04 -0.82 25.28
C ARG A 9 14.76 -2.16 25.18
N ALA A 10 14.42 -2.90 24.14
CA ALA A 10 14.95 -4.23 23.91
C ALA A 10 15.37 -4.37 22.46
N GLU A 11 16.40 -5.18 22.28
CA GLU A 11 16.89 -5.67 20.99
C GLU A 11 16.70 -7.18 21.02
N VAL A 12 15.86 -7.71 20.13
CA VAL A 12 15.50 -9.14 20.18
C VAL A 12 15.36 -9.71 18.77
N ALA A 13 15.81 -10.95 18.59
CA ALA A 13 15.53 -11.76 17.40
C ALA A 13 14.65 -12.95 17.78
N TYR A 14 13.59 -13.18 17.01
CA TYR A 14 12.69 -14.30 17.18
C TYR A 14 12.70 -15.20 15.94
N LEU A 15 12.90 -16.50 16.18
CA LEU A 15 12.65 -17.57 15.23
C LEU A 15 11.52 -18.43 15.77
N LEU A 16 10.33 -18.35 15.17
CA LEU A 16 9.17 -19.10 15.65
C LEU A 16 8.48 -19.86 14.51
N TYR A 17 8.12 -21.10 14.81
CA TYR A 17 7.32 -21.95 13.94
C TYR A 17 5.87 -21.99 14.45
N GLN A 18 4.93 -21.60 13.60
CA GLN A 18 3.49 -21.53 13.89
C GLN A 18 3.12 -20.73 15.16
N PRO A 19 3.69 -19.52 15.38
CA PRO A 19 3.31 -18.73 16.54
C PRO A 19 1.88 -18.21 16.40
N ASN A 20 1.15 -18.22 17.52
CA ASN A 20 -0.13 -17.52 17.64
C ASN A 20 0.03 -16.39 18.66
N LEU A 21 0.26 -15.19 18.13
CA LEU A 21 0.51 -13.97 18.87
C LEU A 21 -0.76 -13.14 18.88
N GLN A 22 -1.45 -13.13 20.01
CA GLN A 22 -2.68 -12.35 20.15
C GLN A 22 -2.37 -10.86 20.23
N TYR A 23 -1.37 -10.49 21.04
CA TYR A 23 -0.97 -9.09 21.22
C TYR A 23 0.54 -8.95 21.25
N CYS A 24 1.06 -8.12 20.36
CA CYS A 24 2.46 -7.69 20.32
C CYS A 24 2.53 -6.17 20.40
N ALA A 25 3.22 -5.66 21.43
CA ALA A 25 3.43 -4.23 21.62
C ALA A 25 4.93 -3.96 21.78
N LEU A 26 5.50 -3.20 20.84
CA LEU A 26 6.91 -2.82 20.87
C LEU A 26 7.04 -1.30 21.07
N ARG A 27 7.86 -0.90 22.06
CA ARG A 27 8.12 0.51 22.35
C ARG A 27 9.60 0.78 22.55
N ARG A 28 10.22 1.60 21.68
CA ARG A 28 11.67 1.83 21.74
C ARG A 28 12.41 0.50 21.68
N ALA A 29 12.12 -0.28 20.67
CA ALA A 29 12.67 -1.62 20.54
C ALA A 29 13.09 -1.84 19.09
N GLU A 30 14.11 -2.66 18.93
CA GLU A 30 14.61 -3.13 17.64
C GLU A 30 14.38 -4.63 17.61
N VAL A 31 13.62 -5.11 16.64
CA VAL A 31 13.21 -6.52 16.62
C VAL A 31 13.31 -7.12 15.23
N ALA A 32 13.86 -8.32 15.15
CA ALA A 32 13.84 -9.14 13.95
C ALA A 32 12.93 -10.36 14.16
N TYR A 33 11.99 -10.59 13.25
CA TYR A 33 11.10 -11.74 13.28
C TYR A 33 11.30 -12.59 12.03
N LEU A 34 11.64 -13.86 12.25
CA LEU A 34 11.56 -14.92 11.24
C LEU A 34 10.44 -15.89 11.66
N LEU A 35 9.28 -15.79 11.01
CA LEU A 35 8.11 -16.59 11.37
C LEU A 35 7.58 -17.41 10.22
N TYR A 36 7.23 -18.66 10.52
CA TYR A 36 6.55 -19.55 9.59
C TYR A 36 5.12 -19.80 10.04
N LYS A 37 4.14 -19.56 9.15
CA LYS A 37 2.69 -19.73 9.40
C LYS A 37 2.22 -19.05 10.70
N SER A 38 2.54 -17.77 10.85
CA SER A 38 2.19 -17.00 12.04
C SER A 38 0.79 -16.40 11.95
N ASN A 39 0.07 -16.43 13.08
CA ASN A 39 -1.12 -15.62 13.27
C ASN A 39 -0.80 -14.50 14.26
N LEU A 40 -1.03 -13.26 13.84
CA LEU A 40 -0.76 -12.05 14.61
C LEU A 40 -2.03 -11.20 14.60
N GLN A 41 -2.75 -11.19 15.70
CA GLN A 41 -4.04 -10.49 15.76
C GLN A 41 -3.84 -8.98 15.92
N TYR A 42 -3.05 -8.56 16.91
CA TYR A 42 -2.78 -7.15 17.16
C TYR A 42 -1.29 -6.90 17.31
N CYS A 43 -0.74 -6.07 16.43
CA CYS A 43 0.63 -5.58 16.51
C CYS A 43 0.63 -4.04 16.59
N ALA A 44 1.25 -3.51 17.64
CA ALA A 44 1.39 -2.07 17.85
C ALA A 44 2.86 -1.69 18.04
N LEU A 45 3.41 -0.92 17.11
CA LEU A 45 4.79 -0.46 17.14
C LEU A 45 4.86 1.05 17.39
N ARG A 46 5.67 1.46 18.37
CA ARG A 46 5.86 2.86 18.70
C ARG A 46 7.32 3.20 18.95
N ARG A 47 7.93 4.03 18.10
CA ARG A 47 9.39 4.31 18.17
C ARG A 47 10.14 3.00 18.11
N ALA A 48 9.88 2.19 17.10
CA ALA A 48 10.47 0.87 17.00
C ALA A 48 10.96 0.67 15.57
N GLU A 49 12.00 -0.14 15.45
CA GLU A 49 12.59 -0.56 14.18
C GLU A 49 12.37 -2.07 14.10
N VAL A 50 11.72 -2.54 13.03
CA VAL A 50 11.34 -3.95 12.96
C VAL A 50 11.56 -4.51 11.57
N ALA A 51 12.23 -5.66 11.50
CA ALA A 51 12.35 -6.45 10.30
C ALA A 51 11.51 -7.73 10.42
N TYR A 52 10.66 -7.98 9.43
CA TYR A 52 9.83 -9.18 9.35
C TYR A 52 10.17 -9.98 8.09
N LEU A 53 10.54 -11.25 8.29
CA LEU A 53 10.54 -12.28 7.24
C LEU A 53 9.48 -13.32 7.61
N LEU A 54 8.34 -13.29 6.90
CA LEU A 54 7.22 -14.17 7.25
C LEU A 54 6.73 -15.00 6.05
N TYR A 55 6.47 -16.26 6.32
CA TYR A 55 5.86 -17.18 5.37
C TYR A 55 4.41 -17.47 5.77
N LYS A 56 3.46 -17.12 4.90
CA LYS A 56 2.01 -17.25 5.12
C LYS A 56 1.51 -16.60 6.43
N PRO A 57 1.86 -15.33 6.72
CA PRO A 57 1.33 -14.67 7.90
C PRO A 57 -0.14 -14.28 7.71
N ASN A 58 -0.92 -14.38 8.78
CA ASN A 58 -2.19 -13.68 8.89
C ASN A 58 -2.03 -12.55 9.91
N LEU A 59 -2.05 -11.29 9.45
CA LEU A 59 -2.01 -10.11 10.30
C LEU A 59 -3.37 -9.42 10.26
N GLN A 60 -4.08 -9.36 11.39
CA GLN A 60 -5.40 -8.72 11.42
C GLN A 60 -5.27 -7.21 11.60
N TYR A 61 -4.56 -6.75 12.64
CA TYR A 61 -4.40 -5.34 12.94
C TYR A 61 -2.95 -4.99 13.21
N CYS A 62 -2.42 -4.07 12.41
CA CYS A 62 -1.08 -3.53 12.56
C CYS A 62 -1.13 -2.01 12.64
N ALA A 63 -0.64 -1.44 13.74
CA ALA A 63 -0.61 -0.01 13.99
C ALA A 63 0.83 0.47 14.23
N LEU A 64 1.35 1.29 13.32
CA LEU A 64 2.72 1.80 13.38
C LEU A 64 2.71 3.30 13.67
N ARG A 65 3.49 3.73 14.67
CA ARG A 65 3.62 5.14 15.03
C ARG A 65 5.06 5.53 15.31
N ARG A 66 5.65 6.40 14.47
CA ARG A 66 7.08 6.75 14.58
C ARG A 66 7.90 5.47 14.55
N ALA A 67 7.70 4.65 13.53
CA ALA A 67 8.34 3.35 13.43
C ALA A 67 8.87 3.18 12.01
N GLU A 68 9.95 2.43 11.92
CA GLU A 68 10.59 2.03 10.67
C GLU A 68 10.44 0.53 10.56
N VAL A 69 9.86 0.06 9.46
CA VAL A 69 9.55 -1.36 9.32
C VAL A 69 9.87 -1.87 7.93
N ALA A 70 10.58 -3.00 7.87
CA ALA A 70 10.82 -3.74 6.64
C ALA A 70 10.07 -5.08 6.69
N HIS A 71 9.33 -5.38 5.63
CA HIS A 71 8.55 -6.61 5.51
C HIS A 71 8.93 -7.35 4.23
N LEU A 72 9.38 -8.60 4.39
CA LEU A 72 9.44 -9.60 3.33
C LEU A 72 8.43 -10.70 3.63
N LEU A 73 7.31 -10.71 2.90
CA LEU A 73 6.21 -11.64 3.17
C LEU A 73 5.84 -12.48 1.95
N TYR A 74 5.66 -13.77 2.18
CA TYR A 74 5.14 -14.71 1.19
C TYR A 74 3.70 -15.07 1.52
N GLN A 75 2.78 -14.78 0.61
CA GLN A 75 1.34 -15.03 0.74
C GLN A 75 0.72 -14.44 2.02
N PRO A 76 0.94 -13.15 2.34
CA PRO A 76 0.35 -12.54 3.52
C PRO A 76 -1.14 -12.25 3.32
N ASN A 77 -1.91 -12.41 4.38
CA ASN A 77 -3.24 -11.82 4.50
C ASN A 77 -3.18 -10.69 5.54
N LEU A 78 -3.30 -9.44 5.09
CA LEU A 78 -3.30 -8.25 5.94
C LEU A 78 -4.67 -7.58 5.90
N GLN A 79 -5.36 -7.52 7.04
CA GLN A 79 -6.70 -6.93 7.06
C GLN A 79 -6.65 -5.42 7.28
N TYR A 80 -6.01 -4.95 8.35
CA TYR A 80 -5.95 -3.55 8.70
C TYR A 80 -4.54 -3.09 9.05
N CYS A 81 -4.01 -2.17 8.25
CA CYS A 81 -2.72 -1.53 8.48
C CYS A 81 -2.91 -0.02 8.63
N ALA A 82 -2.49 0.53 9.77
CA ALA A 82 -2.57 1.95 10.06
C ALA A 82 -1.18 2.52 10.38
N LEU A 83 -0.68 3.40 9.49
CA LEU A 83 0.65 4.00 9.61
C LEU A 83 0.55 5.49 9.93
N ARG A 84 1.29 5.94 10.95
CA ARG A 84 1.34 7.34 11.34
C ARG A 84 2.76 7.81 11.67
N ARG A 85 3.33 8.70 10.84
CA ARG A 85 4.74 9.12 10.99
C ARG A 85 5.62 7.88 10.95
N ALA A 86 5.48 7.06 9.93
CA ALA A 86 6.20 5.80 9.83
C ALA A 86 6.77 5.69 8.43
N GLU A 87 7.89 4.99 8.34
CA GLU A 87 8.58 4.65 7.11
C GLU A 87 8.51 3.14 6.97
N VAL A 88 7.99 2.65 5.86
CA VAL A 88 7.76 1.21 5.69
C VAL A 88 8.13 0.75 4.30
N ALA A 89 8.87 -0.36 4.22
CA ALA A 89 9.16 -1.06 2.98
C ALA A 89 8.48 -2.43 3.00
N TYR A 90 7.74 -2.73 1.93
CA TYR A 90 7.06 -4.01 1.73
C TYR A 90 7.56 -4.68 0.45
N LEU A 91 8.07 -5.90 0.58
CA LEU A 91 8.25 -6.85 -0.52
C LEU A 91 7.31 -8.02 -0.29
N LEU A 92 6.24 -8.11 -1.09
CA LEU A 92 5.20 -9.12 -0.89
C LEU A 92 4.94 -9.94 -2.15
N TYR A 93 4.82 -11.25 -1.95
CA TYR A 93 4.40 -12.18 -2.99
C TYR A 93 2.97 -12.63 -2.71
N GLN A 94 2.07 -12.41 -3.66
CA GLN A 94 0.64 -12.74 -3.60
C GLN A 94 -0.06 -12.21 -2.33
N PRO A 95 0.06 -10.91 -1.99
CA PRO A 95 -0.60 -10.36 -0.83
C PRO A 95 -2.10 -10.15 -1.06
N ASN A 96 -2.89 -10.40 -0.02
CA ASN A 96 -4.25 -9.87 0.09
C ASN A 96 -4.26 -8.76 1.15
N LEU A 97 -4.40 -7.50 0.72
CA LEU A 97 -4.50 -6.35 1.64
C LEU A 97 -5.89 -5.73 1.55
N GLN A 98 -6.61 -5.69 2.67
CA GLN A 98 -7.97 -5.16 2.68
C GLN A 98 -7.99 -3.65 2.92
N TYR A 99 -7.40 -3.18 4.02
CA TYR A 99 -7.44 -1.77 4.40
C TYR A 99 -6.07 -1.24 4.83
N CYS A 100 -5.57 -0.26 4.06
CA CYS A 100 -4.34 0.46 4.39
C CYS A 100 -4.63 1.95 4.58
N ALA A 101 -4.34 2.48 5.77
CA ALA A 101 -4.50 3.89 6.11
C ALA A 101 -3.16 4.54 6.46
N LEU A 102 -2.72 5.49 5.64
CA LEU A 102 -1.42 6.16 5.77
C LEU A 102 -1.60 7.63 6.13
N ARG A 103 -0.92 8.09 7.19
CA ARG A 103 -0.94 9.49 7.62
C ARG A 103 0.43 10.02 7.98
N ARG A 104 0.98 10.95 7.18
CA ARG A 104 2.37 11.43 7.37
C ARG A 104 3.31 10.26 7.34
N ALA A 105 3.24 9.45 6.30
CA ALA A 105 4.02 8.22 6.21
C ALA A 105 4.63 8.14 4.82
N GLU A 106 5.78 7.50 4.75
CA GLU A 106 6.52 7.19 3.54
C GLU A 106 6.49 5.68 3.39
N VAL A 107 6.05 5.19 2.24
CA VAL A 107 5.90 3.75 2.03
C VAL A 107 6.34 3.34 0.64
N ALA A 108 7.18 2.30 0.58
CA ALA A 108 7.54 1.64 -0.67
C ALA A 108 6.93 0.23 -0.70
N TYR A 109 6.25 -0.10 -1.80
CA TYR A 109 5.67 -1.41 -2.05
C TYR A 109 6.25 -2.01 -3.33
N LEU A 110 6.80 -3.21 -3.23
CA LEU A 110 7.12 -4.09 -4.34
C LEU A 110 6.26 -5.34 -4.22
N LEU A 111 5.21 -5.45 -5.05
CA LEU A 111 4.20 -6.50 -4.93
C LEU A 111 4.06 -7.31 -6.21
N TYR A 112 4.02 -8.63 -6.05
CA TYR A 112 3.71 -9.58 -7.11
C TYR A 112 2.30 -10.13 -6.90
N GLN A 113 1.43 -9.97 -7.89
CA GLN A 113 0.04 -10.42 -7.87
C GLN A 113 -0.78 -9.94 -6.64
N PRO A 114 -0.76 -8.63 -6.31
CA PRO A 114 -1.50 -8.14 -5.16
C PRO A 114 -3.00 -8.01 -5.45
N ASN A 115 -3.81 -8.29 -4.44
CA ASN A 115 -5.19 -7.84 -4.34
C ASN A 115 -5.29 -6.76 -3.25
N LEU A 116 -5.50 -5.50 -3.64
CA LEU A 116 -5.67 -4.37 -2.71
C LEU A 116 -7.10 -3.84 -2.81
N GLN A 117 -7.83 -3.80 -1.70
CA GLN A 117 -9.25 -3.40 -1.73
C GLN A 117 -9.52 -1.94 -1.38
N TYR A 118 -8.82 -1.40 -0.38
CA TYR A 118 -8.99 -0.03 0.06
C TYR A 118 -7.68 0.58 0.53
N SER A 119 -7.32 1.71 -0.07
CA SER A 119 -6.20 2.52 0.38
C SER A 119 -6.62 3.97 0.65
N ALA A 120 -6.24 4.48 1.81
CA ALA A 120 -6.52 5.85 2.23
C ALA A 120 -5.21 6.57 2.61
N LEU A 121 -4.83 7.56 1.80
CA LEU A 121 -3.58 8.31 1.94
C LEU A 121 -3.84 9.75 2.37
N ARG A 122 -3.16 10.21 3.42
CA ARG A 122 -3.25 11.60 3.88
C ARG A 122 -1.89 12.17 4.28
N ARG A 123 -1.37 13.13 3.51
CA ARG A 123 -0.01 13.67 3.73
C ARG A 123 0.98 12.52 3.70
N ALA A 124 0.96 11.72 2.65
CA ALA A 124 1.77 10.52 2.56
C ALA A 124 2.45 10.50 1.20
N GLU A 125 3.64 9.93 1.18
CA GLU A 125 4.44 9.67 -0.01
C GLU A 125 4.48 8.17 -0.19
N VAL A 126 4.10 7.70 -1.38
CA VAL A 126 4.01 6.26 -1.63
C VAL A 126 4.54 5.90 -3.00
N ALA A 127 5.43 4.91 -3.05
CA ALA A 127 5.88 4.29 -4.29
C ALA A 127 5.33 2.87 -4.38
N TYR A 128 4.73 2.53 -5.52
CA TYR A 128 4.25 1.19 -5.82
C TYR A 128 4.91 0.66 -7.08
N LEU A 129 5.50 -0.53 -6.99
CA LEU A 129 5.93 -1.34 -8.11
C LEU A 129 5.14 -2.64 -8.08
N LEU A 130 4.19 -2.79 -9.00
CA LEU A 130 3.25 -3.91 -8.98
C LEU A 130 3.25 -4.70 -10.29
N TYR A 131 3.21 -6.02 -10.15
CA TYR A 131 2.99 -6.94 -11.25
C TYR A 131 1.63 -7.62 -11.09
N GLN A 132 0.80 -7.57 -12.12
CA GLN A 132 -0.52 -8.24 -12.18
C GLN A 132 -1.42 -7.89 -10.98
N SER A 133 -1.66 -6.60 -10.78
CA SER A 133 -2.38 -6.10 -9.61
C SER A 133 -3.86 -5.88 -9.87
N ASN A 134 -4.69 -6.23 -8.88
CA ASN A 134 -6.05 -5.73 -8.78
C ASN A 134 -6.12 -4.70 -7.65
N LEU A 135 -6.36 -3.44 -7.98
CA LEU A 135 -6.58 -2.40 -6.97
C LEU A 135 -8.00 -1.84 -7.09
N GLN A 136 -8.70 -1.93 -5.97
CA GLN A 136 -10.01 -1.34 -5.77
C GLN A 136 -9.84 -0.13 -4.84
N TYR A 137 -10.61 0.92 -5.11
CA TYR A 137 -10.75 2.13 -4.29
C TYR A 137 -9.47 2.71 -3.64
N CYS A 138 -8.87 3.66 -4.34
CA CYS A 138 -7.78 4.49 -3.80
C CYS A 138 -8.28 5.91 -3.50
N ALA A 139 -8.20 6.34 -2.24
CA ALA A 139 -8.53 7.69 -1.81
C ALA A 139 -7.27 8.43 -1.33
N GLN A 140 -6.96 9.55 -1.97
CA GLN A 140 -5.72 10.28 -1.72
C GLN A 140 -5.98 11.75 -1.44
N ARG A 141 -5.37 12.28 -0.36
CA ARG A 141 -5.52 13.68 0.04
C ARG A 141 -4.20 14.29 0.49
N ARG A 142 -3.67 15.27 -0.25
CA ARG A 142 -2.33 15.83 0.03
C ARG A 142 -1.32 14.71 0.03
N ALA A 143 -1.28 13.92 -1.03
CA ALA A 143 -0.40 12.77 -1.12
C ALA A 143 0.32 12.82 -2.45
N GLU A 144 1.54 12.31 -2.45
CA GLU A 144 2.39 12.14 -3.61
C GLU A 144 2.53 10.64 -3.84
N VAL A 145 2.17 10.17 -5.02
CA VAL A 145 2.17 8.74 -5.30
C VAL A 145 2.74 8.43 -6.66
N ALA A 146 3.73 7.53 -6.69
CA ALA A 146 4.29 6.99 -7.92
C ALA A 146 3.87 5.52 -8.08
N TYR A 147 3.39 5.19 -9.27
CA TYR A 147 3.00 3.83 -9.63
C TYR A 147 3.76 3.38 -10.87
N LEU A 148 4.43 2.23 -10.76
CA LEU A 148 4.96 1.46 -11.88
C LEU A 148 4.20 0.13 -11.93
N LEU A 149 3.32 -0.04 -12.91
CA LEU A 149 2.37 -1.15 -12.96
C LEU A 149 2.48 -1.94 -14.26
N TYR A 150 2.57 -3.25 -14.13
CA TYR A 150 2.47 -4.20 -15.23
C TYR A 150 1.15 -4.96 -15.13
N GLN A 151 0.30 -4.84 -16.15
CA GLN A 151 -1.03 -5.46 -16.21
C GLN A 151 -1.95 -5.14 -15.02
N PRO A 152 -2.17 -3.85 -14.66
CA PRO A 152 -3.07 -3.51 -13.58
C PRO A 152 -4.54 -3.49 -14.03
N ASN A 153 -5.42 -3.89 -13.10
CA ASN A 153 -6.84 -3.55 -13.11
C ASN A 153 -7.13 -2.56 -11.98
N LEU A 154 -7.48 -1.32 -12.36
CA LEU A 154 -7.77 -0.22 -11.44
C LEU A 154 -9.22 0.22 -11.62
N GLN A 155 -10.03 0.15 -10.56
CA GLN A 155 -11.47 0.38 -10.68
C GLN A 155 -11.97 1.75 -10.21
N TYR A 156 -11.37 2.34 -9.17
CA TYR A 156 -11.81 3.61 -8.60
C TYR A 156 -10.65 4.37 -7.97
N SER A 157 -10.46 5.62 -8.39
CA SER A 157 -9.53 6.54 -7.73
C SER A 157 -10.17 7.90 -7.45
N ALA A 158 -9.93 8.40 -6.23
CA ALA A 158 -10.38 9.71 -5.77
C ALA A 158 -9.19 10.52 -5.27
N LEU A 159 -8.85 11.59 -5.99
CA LEU A 159 -7.67 12.43 -5.74
C LEU A 159 -8.09 13.83 -5.32
N ARG A 160 -7.52 14.34 -4.22
CA ARG A 160 -7.76 15.71 -3.74
C ARG A 160 -6.48 16.38 -3.27
N ARG A 161 -6.01 17.41 -3.98
CA ARG A 161 -4.70 18.04 -3.68
C ARG A 161 -3.62 16.98 -3.66
N ALA A 162 -3.53 16.17 -4.71
CA ALA A 162 -2.61 15.05 -4.77
C ALA A 162 -1.85 15.12 -6.09
N GLU A 163 -0.63 14.62 -6.06
CA GLU A 163 0.26 14.50 -7.21
C GLU A 163 0.46 13.01 -7.45
N VAL A 164 0.17 12.55 -8.66
CA VAL A 164 0.24 11.13 -8.98
C VAL A 164 0.90 10.88 -10.32
N ALA A 165 1.95 10.07 -10.33
CA ALA A 165 2.60 9.61 -11.55
C ALA A 165 2.30 8.12 -11.77
N TYR A 166 1.92 7.77 -12.98
CA TYR A 166 1.66 6.39 -13.40
C TYR A 166 2.51 6.04 -14.62
N LEU A 167 3.21 4.92 -14.53
CA LEU A 167 3.83 4.24 -15.65
C LEU A 167 3.15 2.87 -15.79
N LEU A 168 2.35 2.69 -16.84
CA LEU A 168 1.47 1.54 -16.99
C LEU A 168 1.77 0.77 -18.29
N TYR A 169 1.87 -0.55 -18.16
CA TYR A 169 1.87 -1.48 -19.29
C TYR A 169 0.59 -2.32 -19.27
N GLN A 170 -0.16 -2.32 -20.37
CA GLN A 170 -1.37 -3.15 -20.57
C GLN A 170 -2.40 -2.99 -19.45
N SER A 171 -2.90 -1.77 -19.25
CA SER A 171 -3.75 -1.43 -18.11
C SER A 171 -5.23 -1.29 -18.46
N ASN A 172 -6.09 -1.73 -17.55
CA ASN A 172 -7.50 -1.35 -17.51
C ASN A 172 -7.73 -0.35 -16.37
N LEU A 173 -8.05 0.91 -16.73
CA LEU A 173 -8.40 1.95 -15.76
C LEU A 173 -9.87 2.33 -15.90
N GLN A 174 -10.62 2.20 -14.83
CA GLN A 174 -12.01 2.64 -14.72
C GLN A 174 -12.11 3.74 -13.66
N TYR A 175 -12.92 4.76 -13.95
CA TYR A 175 -13.38 5.83 -13.06
C TYR A 175 -12.30 6.54 -12.22
N CYS A 176 -11.96 7.76 -12.65
CA CYS A 176 -11.13 8.68 -11.86
C CYS A 176 -11.89 9.97 -11.53
N ALA A 177 -11.94 10.33 -10.24
CA ALA A 177 -12.43 11.62 -9.76
C ALA A 177 -11.27 12.45 -9.20
N GLN A 178 -11.04 13.63 -9.78
CA GLN A 178 -9.88 14.45 -9.45
C GLN A 178 -10.30 15.89 -9.10
N ARG A 179 -9.78 16.41 -7.98
CA ARG A 179 -10.02 17.79 -7.54
C ARG A 179 -8.74 18.45 -7.07
N ARG A 180 -8.28 19.49 -7.79
CA ARG A 180 -6.99 20.16 -7.50
C ARG A 180 -5.88 19.12 -7.44
N ALA A 181 -5.78 18.27 -8.44
CA ALA A 181 -4.78 17.21 -8.48
C ALA A 181 -4.01 17.32 -9.78
N GLU A 182 -2.76 16.89 -9.73
CA GLU A 182 -1.86 16.81 -10.87
C GLU A 182 -1.58 15.34 -11.11
N VAL A 183 -1.82 14.88 -12.34
CA VAL A 183 -1.64 13.48 -12.68
C VAL A 183 -0.90 13.32 -13.99
N ALA A 184 0.18 12.56 -13.99
CA ALA A 184 0.95 12.22 -15.18
C ALA A 184 0.82 10.73 -15.47
N PHE A 185 0.60 10.39 -16.75
CA PHE A 185 0.51 9.01 -17.22
C PHE A 185 1.48 8.78 -18.38
N LEU A 186 2.28 7.73 -18.27
CA LEU A 186 3.01 7.10 -19.37
C LEU A 186 2.39 5.72 -19.61
N LEU A 187 1.73 5.54 -20.77
CA LEU A 187 0.89 4.37 -21.03
C LEU A 187 1.32 3.60 -22.27
N TYR A 188 1.45 2.29 -22.12
CA TYR A 188 1.64 1.34 -23.20
C TYR A 188 0.39 0.45 -23.29
N GLN A 189 -0.34 0.51 -24.41
CA GLN A 189 -1.57 -0.26 -24.65
C GLN A 189 -2.65 -0.10 -23.55
N PRO A 190 -3.14 1.12 -23.26
CA PRO A 190 -4.14 1.32 -22.22
C PRO A 190 -5.57 1.10 -22.73
N ASN A 191 -6.45 0.66 -21.81
CA ASN A 191 -7.89 0.77 -21.91
C ASN A 191 -8.40 1.69 -20.79
N LEU A 192 -8.96 2.84 -21.15
CA LEU A 192 -9.33 3.92 -20.21
C LEU A 192 -10.82 4.23 -20.32
N GLN A 193 -11.50 4.32 -19.18
CA GLN A 193 -12.93 4.66 -19.14
C GLN A 193 -13.26 5.67 -18.03
N TYR A 194 -14.04 6.70 -18.41
CA TYR A 194 -14.72 7.70 -17.57
C TYR A 194 -13.86 8.55 -16.62
N ARG A 195 -13.92 9.89 -16.78
CA ARG A 195 -13.21 10.84 -15.90
C ARG A 195 -14.06 12.04 -15.52
N ALA A 196 -14.02 12.37 -14.22
CA ALA A 196 -14.55 13.60 -13.66
C ALA A 196 -13.41 14.47 -13.11
N LEU A 197 -13.19 15.63 -13.74
CA LEU A 197 -12.07 16.53 -13.42
C LEU A 197 -12.61 17.87 -12.92
N ARG A 198 -12.05 18.38 -11.82
CA ARG A 198 -12.33 19.74 -11.32
C ARG A 198 -11.05 20.44 -10.88
N ARG A 199 -10.63 21.45 -11.67
CA ARG A 199 -9.35 22.16 -11.46
C ARG A 199 -8.18 21.17 -11.31
N ALA A 200 -8.10 20.20 -12.21
CA ALA A 200 -7.08 19.16 -12.20
C ALA A 200 -6.28 19.26 -13.49
N GLU A 201 -4.98 19.01 -13.39
CA GLU A 201 -4.07 18.98 -14.52
C GLU A 201 -3.71 17.53 -14.80
N VAL A 202 -3.83 17.13 -16.07
CA VAL A 202 -3.57 15.75 -16.45
C VAL A 202 -2.78 15.67 -17.74
N ALA A 203 -1.64 14.99 -17.69
CA ALA A 203 -0.75 14.77 -18.82
C ALA A 203 -0.72 13.28 -19.21
N TYR A 204 -0.67 13.01 -20.51
CA TYR A 204 -0.55 11.66 -21.08
C TYR A 204 0.57 11.61 -22.09
N VAL A 205 1.34 10.52 -22.03
CA VAL A 205 2.19 10.05 -23.11
C VAL A 205 1.74 8.63 -23.44
N LEU A 206 1.34 8.39 -24.69
CA LEU A 206 0.69 7.17 -25.13
C LEU A 206 1.52 6.45 -26.20
N TYR A 207 1.65 5.13 -26.05
CA TYR A 207 2.21 4.24 -27.07
C TYR A 207 1.17 3.16 -27.42
N GLN A 208 0.76 3.13 -28.71
CA GLN A 208 -0.26 2.22 -29.29
C GLN A 208 -1.63 2.25 -28.57
N PRO A 209 -2.41 3.33 -28.73
CA PRO A 209 -3.67 3.51 -28.00
C PRO A 209 -4.89 2.81 -28.63
N ASN A 210 -5.74 2.21 -27.79
CA ASN A 210 -7.16 1.98 -28.06
C ASN A 210 -7.97 2.82 -27.06
N LEU A 211 -8.28 4.10 -27.38
CA LEU A 211 -8.95 5.02 -26.45
C LEU A 211 -10.43 5.23 -26.76
N GLN A 212 -11.27 5.20 -25.70
CA GLN A 212 -12.61 5.78 -25.67
C GLN A 212 -12.66 6.83 -24.55
N LEU A 213 -12.44 8.11 -24.87
CA LEU A 213 -12.45 9.20 -23.89
C LEU A 213 -13.87 9.77 -23.72
N TYR A 214 -14.48 9.53 -22.55
CA TYR A 214 -15.63 10.32 -22.09
C TYR A 214 -15.18 11.26 -20.98
N THR A 215 -14.96 12.53 -21.35
CA THR A 215 -14.55 13.59 -20.42
C THR A 215 -15.73 14.50 -20.13
N ARG A 216 -16.16 14.61 -18.86
CA ARG A 216 -17.13 15.63 -18.44
C ARG A 216 -16.42 16.69 -17.61
N LEU A 217 -16.23 17.86 -18.19
CA LEU A 217 -15.74 19.05 -17.47
C LEU A 217 -16.90 19.59 -16.60
N ILE A 218 -16.71 19.60 -15.29
CA ILE A 218 -17.64 20.24 -14.36
C ILE A 218 -17.00 21.56 -13.92
N GLN A 219 -17.57 22.69 -14.34
CA GLN A 219 -17.10 24.04 -14.02
C GLN A 219 -17.14 24.31 -12.50
#